data_AF-A0A7V2PF98-F1
#
_entry.id   AF-A0A7V2PF98-F1
#
_cell.length_a   1.000
_cell.length_b   1.000
_cell.length_c   1.000
_cell.angle_alpha   90.00
_cell.angle_beta   90.00
_cell.angle_gamma   90.00
#
_symmetry.space_group_name_H-M   'P 1'
#
loop_
_entity.id
_entity.type
_entity.pdbx_description
1 polymer ?
#
loop_
_entity_poly.entity_id
_entity_poly.type
_entity_poly.pdbx_seq_one_letter_code
_entity_poly.pdbx_strand_id
1 'polypeptide(L)' 'MDRDWLMMLDEERIRFVILDLYGDGDLVQAFRARPGWTVDFEDGEAVIFTRATANEQFN' A
#
# COMPACT_ATOMS: atom_id res chain seq x y z
N MET A 1 6.21 -17.00 5.68
CA MET A 1 7.27 -16.74 4.68
C MET A 1 7.14 -15.34 4.08
N ASP A 2 6.58 -14.35 4.81
CA ASP A 2 5.92 -13.21 4.16
C ASP A 2 6.23 -11.85 4.80
N ARG A 3 7.36 -11.74 5.51
CA ARG A 3 7.75 -10.52 6.24
C ARG A 3 8.92 -9.77 5.60
N ASP A 4 9.74 -10.44 4.79
CA ASP A 4 10.98 -9.85 4.27
C ASP A 4 10.70 -8.77 3.22
N TRP A 5 9.72 -8.98 2.35
CA TRP A 5 9.44 -8.02 1.28
C TRP A 5 8.84 -6.71 1.82
N LEU A 6 8.02 -6.76 2.87
CA LEU A 6 7.47 -5.56 3.51
C LEU A 6 8.55 -4.72 4.19
N MET A 7 9.54 -5.39 4.79
CA MET A 7 10.71 -4.71 5.36
C MET A 7 11.55 -4.08 4.25
N MET A 8 11.69 -4.75 3.11
CA MET A 8 12.38 -4.21 1.93
C MET A 8 11.69 -2.94 1.41
N LEU A 9 10.35 -2.86 1.41
CA LEU A 9 9.64 -1.63 1.04
C LEU A 9 9.94 -0.46 1.97
N ASP A 10 10.13 -0.73 3.26
CA ASP A 10 10.51 0.27 4.25
C ASP A 10 11.96 0.75 4.04
N GLU A 11 12.88 -0.18 3.83
CA GLU A 11 14.30 0.09 3.56
C GLU A 11 14.50 0.92 2.29
N GLU A 12 13.77 0.57 1.23
CA GLU A 12 13.79 1.28 -0.06
C GLU A 12 12.95 2.56 -0.06
N ARG A 13 12.34 2.91 1.07
CA ARG A 13 11.48 4.10 1.25
C ARG A 13 10.36 4.19 0.22
N ILE A 14 9.78 3.06 -0.14
CA ILE A 14 8.65 3.01 -1.08
C ILE A 14 7.46 3.78 -0.50
N ARG A 15 6.87 4.62 -1.34
CA ARG A 15 5.74 5.50 -0.99
C ARG A 15 4.44 5.14 -1.68
N PHE A 16 4.52 4.39 -2.78
CA PHE A 16 3.40 4.02 -3.63
C PHE A 16 3.48 2.54 -3.98
N VAL A 17 2.35 1.85 -3.91
CA VAL A 17 2.21 0.46 -4.36
C VAL A 17 0.94 0.36 -5.18
N ILE A 18 1.05 -0.22 -6.37
CA ILE A 18 -0.07 -0.44 -7.30
C ILE A 18 -0.30 -1.94 -7.36
N LEU A 19 -1.53 -2.39 -7.11
CA LEU A 19 -1.90 -3.80 -7.09
C LEU A 19 -3.12 -4.04 -7.98
N ASP A 20 -3.15 -5.22 -8.60
CA ASP A 20 -4.30 -5.71 -9.34
C ASP A 20 -5.29 -6.41 -8.39
N LEU A 21 -6.57 -6.02 -8.43
CA LEU A 21 -7.59 -6.54 -7.52
C LEU A 21 -7.94 -8.01 -7.78
N TYR A 22 -7.68 -8.52 -8.99
CA TYR A 22 -7.99 -9.90 -9.37
C TYR A 22 -6.87 -10.88 -9.05
N GLY A 23 -5.61 -10.44 -9.17
CA GLY A 23 -4.41 -11.24 -8.97
C GLY A 23 -3.78 -11.09 -7.59
N ASP A 24 -3.90 -9.91 -6.96
CA ASP A 24 -3.13 -9.54 -5.76
C ASP A 24 -3.99 -9.45 -4.50
N GLY A 25 -5.14 -10.13 -4.46
CA GLY A 25 -6.13 -10.02 -3.37
C GLY A 25 -5.54 -10.14 -1.95
N ASP A 26 -4.61 -11.08 -1.74
CA ASP A 26 -3.94 -11.24 -0.44
C ASP A 26 -3.06 -10.04 -0.07
N LEU A 27 -2.34 -9.46 -1.05
CA LEU A 27 -1.52 -8.26 -0.86
C LEU A 27 -2.41 -7.04 -0.60
N VAL A 28 -3.53 -6.92 -1.31
CA VAL A 28 -4.51 -5.85 -1.09
C VAL A 28 -5.02 -5.89 0.35
N GLN A 29 -5.36 -7.07 0.87
CA GLN A 29 -5.76 -7.22 2.28
C GLN A 29 -4.62 -6.89 3.24
N ALA A 30 -3.39 -7.29 2.93
CA ALA A 30 -2.22 -6.99 3.75
C ALA A 30 -1.95 -5.48 3.88
N PHE A 31 -2.08 -4.72 2.78
CA PHE A 31 -1.91 -3.26 2.81
C PHE A 31 -3.08 -2.56 3.50
N ARG A 32 -4.33 -3.00 3.30
CA ARG A 32 -5.51 -2.42 3.99
C ARG A 32 -5.44 -2.59 5.51
N ALA A 33 -4.91 -3.71 5.99
CA ALA A 33 -4.76 -3.96 7.42
C ALA A 33 -3.54 -3.26 8.04
N ARG A 34 -2.66 -2.64 7.24
CA ARG A 34 -1.37 -2.12 7.71
C ARG A 34 -1.44 -0.64 8.05
N PRO A 35 -1.09 -0.25 9.30
CA PRO A 35 -1.00 1.15 9.68
C PRO A 35 0.01 1.93 8.82
N GLY A 36 -0.34 3.16 8.46
CA GLY A 36 0.51 4.05 7.68
C GLY A 36 0.37 3.93 6.16
N TRP A 37 -0.44 2.98 5.68
CA TRP A 37 -0.85 2.92 4.27
C TRP A 37 -2.32 3.33 4.12
N THR A 38 -2.61 4.07 3.07
CA THR A 38 -3.93 4.59 2.72
C THR A 38 -4.22 4.31 1.25
N VAL A 39 -5.49 4.10 0.90
CA VAL A 39 -5.90 4.02 -0.50
C VAL A 39 -6.00 5.44 -1.05
N ASP A 40 -5.25 5.72 -2.12
CA ASP A 40 -5.30 6.99 -2.85
C ASP A 40 -6.23 6.90 -4.07
N PHE A 41 -6.27 5.73 -4.70
CA PHE A 41 -7.15 5.43 -5.81
C PHE A 41 -7.56 3.95 -5.79
N GLU A 42 -8.81 3.65 -6.11
CA GLU A 42 -9.31 2.29 -6.32
C GLU A 42 -10.36 2.35 -7.43
N ASP A 43 -10.17 1.52 -8.45
CA ASP A 43 -11.21 1.23 -9.43
C ASP A 43 -11.60 -0.26 -9.38
N GLY A 44 -12.36 -0.74 -10.35
CA GLY A 44 -12.80 -2.13 -10.38
C GLY A 44 -11.69 -3.15 -10.69
N GLU A 45 -10.51 -2.69 -11.11
CA GLU A 45 -9.41 -3.53 -11.59
C GLU A 45 -8.14 -3.37 -10.76
N ALA A 46 -7.83 -2.17 -10.26
CA ALA A 46 -6.59 -1.86 -9.56
C ALA A 46 -6.79 -0.93 -8.35
N VAL A 47 -5.82 -0.98 -7.43
CA VAL A 47 -5.74 -0.10 -6.26
C VAL A 47 -4.34 0.46 -6.09
N ILE A 48 -4.27 1.75 -5.75
CA ILE A 48 -3.04 2.47 -5.43
C ILE A 48 -3.03 2.77 -3.93
N PHE A 49 -2.05 2.20 -3.24
CA PHE A 49 -1.75 2.52 -1.86
C PHE A 49 -0.66 3.58 -1.78
N THR A 50 -0.88 4.58 -0.93
CA THR A 50 0.09 5.59 -0.57
C THR A 50 0.49 5.43 0.88
N ARG A 51 1.77 5.68 1.17
CA ARG A 51 2.23 5.72 2.55
C ARG A 51 1.99 7.12 3.10
N ALA A 52 1.09 7.23 4.07
CA ALA A 52 0.82 8.46 4.77
C ALA A 52 2.12 8.97 5.42
N THR A 53 2.68 10.05 4.88
CA THR A 53 3.63 10.82 5.66
C THR A 53 2.89 11.51 6.78
N ALA A 54 3.50 11.56 7.96
CA ALA A 54 2.94 12.19 9.15
C ALA A 54 2.53 13.67 8.98
N ASN A 55 2.66 14.28 7.81
CA ASN A 55 2.29 15.67 7.52
C ASN A 55 1.87 15.83 6.05
N GLU A 56 0.66 15.40 5.68
CA GLU A 56 -0.06 16.00 4.54
C GLU A 56 -1.52 16.22 4.95
N GLN A 57 -1.72 16.98 6.04
CA GLN A 57 -2.94 17.76 6.20
C GLN A 57 -2.86 18.92 5.21
N PHE A 58 -3.33 18.70 3.97
CA PHE A 58 -3.72 19.82 3.13
C PHE A 58 -5.16 20.20 3.48
N ASN A 59 -5.24 21.29 4.25
CA ASN A 59 -6.39 22.18 4.45
C ASN A 59 -7.55 21.69 5.34
#